data_AF-A0AAV8XZM1-F1
#
_entry.id   AF-A0AAV8XZM1-F1
#
_cell.length_a   1.000
_cell.length_b   1.000
_cell.length_c   1.000
_cell.angle_alpha   90.00
_cell.angle_beta   90.00
_cell.angle_gamma   90.00
#
_symmetry.space_group_name_H-M   'P 1'
#
loop_
_entity.id
_entity.type
_entity.pdbx_description
1 polymer ?
#
loop_
_entity_poly.entity_id
_entity_poly.type
_entity_poly.pdbx_seq_one_letter_code
_entity_poly.pdbx_strand_id
1 'polypeptide(L)'
;MTGQIAFDDKGQRNSLGLHIFELREDGIVTIGVWNESYRLNVASTIEFDDEENTLVVITTLTEPFAMLKQSSKELTGNDRLEGFAIDLIEELSLMCGFDYRLRIQTDNRIGNTDSVRLTWDGMIGDILDYVSTI
;
A
#
# COMPACT_ATOMS: atom_id res chain seq x y z
N MET A 1 20.54 -9.89 -26.13
CA MET A 1 20.00 -10.05 -27.50
C MET A 1 18.52 -9.72 -27.47
N THR A 2 18.01 -8.92 -28.41
CA THR A 2 16.71 -8.23 -28.31
C THR A 2 15.50 -9.04 -28.80
N GLY A 3 15.60 -10.37 -28.88
CA GLY A 3 14.54 -11.23 -29.43
C GLY A 3 14.47 -11.19 -30.97
N GLN A 4 13.34 -11.61 -31.53
CA GLN A 4 13.12 -11.63 -32.99
C GLN A 4 13.17 -10.21 -33.56
N ILE A 5 13.83 -10.05 -34.72
CA ILE A 5 13.98 -8.77 -35.40
C ILE A 5 13.28 -8.85 -36.76
N ALA A 6 12.29 -7.99 -36.95
CA ALA A 6 11.51 -7.77 -38.16
C ALA A 6 11.22 -6.28 -38.30
N PHE A 7 11.09 -5.82 -39.55
CA PHE A 7 10.88 -4.42 -39.91
C PHE A 7 9.64 -4.28 -40.80
N ASP A 8 9.02 -3.11 -40.78
CA ASP A 8 7.96 -2.73 -41.72
C ASP A 8 8.54 -2.17 -43.03
N ASP A 9 7.66 -1.83 -43.98
CA ASP A 9 8.02 -1.26 -45.28
C ASP A 9 8.70 0.12 -45.19
N LYS A 10 8.74 0.73 -43.99
CA LYS A 10 9.42 1.99 -43.68
C LYS A 10 10.74 1.77 -42.93
N GLY A 11 11.15 0.53 -42.70
CA GLY A 11 12.36 0.18 -41.95
C GLY A 11 12.24 0.35 -40.44
N GLN A 12 11.03 0.53 -39.90
CA GLN A 12 10.79 0.56 -38.45
C GLN A 12 10.63 -0.86 -37.92
N ARG A 13 11.22 -1.14 -36.75
CA ARG A 13 11.12 -2.46 -36.14
C ARG A 13 9.67 -2.70 -35.66
N ASN A 14 9.03 -3.77 -36.13
CA ASN A 14 7.64 -4.14 -35.80
C ASN A 14 7.55 -5.39 -34.90
N SER A 15 8.66 -5.71 -34.22
CA SER A 15 8.86 -6.93 -33.43
C SER A 15 9.40 -6.60 -32.04
N LEU A 16 8.88 -5.54 -31.42
CA LEU A 16 9.30 -5.11 -30.10
C LEU A 16 8.59 -5.94 -29.02
N GLY A 17 9.38 -6.73 -28.30
CA GLY A 17 8.99 -7.36 -27.04
C GLY A 17 9.74 -6.70 -25.88
N LEU A 18 9.01 -6.23 -24.87
CA LEU A 18 9.57 -5.62 -23.67
C LEU A 18 9.32 -6.54 -22.48
N HIS A 19 10.33 -6.74 -21.65
CA HIS A 19 10.19 -7.40 -20.36
C HIS A 19 9.94 -6.34 -19.29
N ILE A 20 8.98 -6.63 -18.41
CA ILE A 20 8.70 -5.82 -17.23
C ILE A 20 9.34 -6.52 -16.05
N PHE A 21 10.13 -5.76 -15.31
CA PHE A 21 10.86 -6.23 -14.16
C PHE A 21 10.35 -5.52 -12.90
N GLU A 22 10.23 -6.27 -11.82
CA GLU A 22 9.99 -5.78 -10.47
C GLU A 22 11.25 -6.01 -9.66
N LEU A 23 11.65 -5.01 -8.87
CA LEU A 23 12.72 -5.16 -7.90
C LEU A 23 12.10 -5.55 -6.57
N ARG A 24 12.45 -6.73 -6.08
CA ARG A 24 12.07 -7.26 -4.77
C ARG A 24 13.32 -7.38 -3.88
N GLU A 25 13.13 -7.71 -2.60
CA GLU A 25 14.25 -7.90 -1.68
C GLU A 25 15.22 -9.01 -2.13
N ASP A 26 14.71 -10.06 -2.77
CA ASP A 26 15.47 -11.20 -3.29
C ASP A 26 16.11 -10.94 -4.68
N GLY A 27 15.77 -9.82 -5.32
CA GLY A 27 16.37 -9.36 -6.57
C GLY A 27 15.37 -8.92 -7.63
N ILE A 28 15.84 -8.84 -8.88
CA ILE A 28 15.01 -8.41 -10.01
C ILE A 28 14.25 -9.62 -10.59
N VAL A 29 12.93 -9.58 -10.54
CA VAL A 29 12.03 -10.62 -11.05
C VAL A 29 11.32 -10.14 -12.32
N THR A 30 11.19 -10.99 -13.34
CA THR A 30 10.39 -10.66 -14.53
C THR A 30 8.92 -10.91 -14.23
N ILE A 31 8.11 -9.86 -14.21
CA ILE A 31 6.68 -9.94 -13.86
C ILE A 31 5.76 -9.90 -15.07
N GLY A 32 6.27 -9.56 -16.25
CA GLY A 32 5.44 -9.48 -17.44
C GLY A 32 6.20 -9.30 -18.73
N VAL A 33 5.46 -9.45 -19.82
CA VAL A 33 5.92 -9.17 -21.17
C VAL A 33 4.90 -8.27 -21.84
N TRP A 34 5.39 -7.24 -22.52
CA TRP A 34 4.59 -6.42 -23.41
C TRP A 34 5.03 -6.63 -24.86
N ASN A 35 4.07 -6.73 -25.78
CA ASN A 35 4.34 -6.56 -27.20
C ASN A 35 3.15 -5.97 -27.97
N GLU A 36 3.33 -5.78 -29.28
CA GLU A 36 2.30 -5.19 -30.13
C GLU A 36 1.05 -6.08 -30.32
N SER A 37 1.22 -7.41 -30.32
CA SER A 37 0.15 -8.36 -30.63
C SER A 37 -0.78 -8.66 -29.45
N TYR A 38 -0.24 -8.81 -28.24
CA TYR A 38 -1.01 -9.16 -27.02
C TYR A 38 -1.06 -8.03 -25.99
N ARG A 39 -0.44 -6.88 -26.28
CA ARG A 39 -0.31 -5.75 -25.34
C ARG A 39 0.38 -6.24 -24.05
N LEU A 40 -0.05 -5.72 -22.91
CA LEU A 40 0.52 -6.04 -21.61
C LEU A 40 0.01 -7.41 -21.14
N ASN A 41 0.91 -8.36 -20.96
CA ASN A 41 0.64 -9.63 -20.32
C ASN A 41 1.52 -9.78 -19.06
N VAL A 42 0.92 -9.50 -17.91
CA VAL A 42 1.58 -9.63 -16.60
C VAL A 42 1.24 -11.00 -16.05
N ALA A 43 2.27 -11.81 -15.78
CA ALA A 43 2.13 -13.04 -15.02
C ALA A 43 2.18 -12.67 -13.53
N SER A 44 1.18 -11.94 -13.05
CA SER A 44 1.10 -11.59 -11.63
C SER A 44 0.70 -12.84 -10.86
N THR A 45 1.66 -13.68 -10.51
CA THR A 45 1.58 -14.38 -9.24
C THR A 45 2.00 -13.33 -8.23
N ILE A 46 1.03 -12.63 -7.65
CA ILE A 46 1.27 -11.85 -6.44
C ILE A 46 1.57 -12.92 -5.40
N GLU A 47 2.85 -13.27 -5.27
CA GLU A 47 3.30 -13.99 -4.09
C GLU A 47 3.20 -12.98 -2.97
N PHE A 48 2.14 -13.12 -2.18
CA PHE A 48 1.89 -12.29 -1.02
C PHE A 48 2.98 -12.62 -0.01
N ASP A 49 3.90 -11.68 0.19
CA ASP A 49 4.77 -11.74 1.35
C ASP A 49 3.92 -11.40 2.58
N ASP A 50 3.76 -12.36 3.50
CA ASP A 50 2.86 -12.23 4.65
C ASP A 50 3.27 -11.07 5.58
N GLU A 51 4.53 -10.64 5.56
CA GLU A 51 4.99 -9.45 6.31
C GLU A 51 4.64 -8.12 5.61
N GLU A 52 4.50 -8.08 4.28
CA GLU A 52 4.07 -6.90 3.53
C GLU A 52 2.55 -6.69 3.53
N ASN A 53 1.78 -7.70 3.94
CA ASN A 53 0.31 -7.72 3.84
C ASN A 53 -0.43 -7.21 5.11
N THR A 54 0.29 -6.68 6.10
CA THR A 54 -0.34 -6.13 7.31
C THR A 54 -0.95 -4.75 7.03
N LEU A 55 -2.28 -4.63 7.15
CA LEU A 55 -2.99 -3.37 6.96
C LEU A 55 -2.55 -2.33 8.02
N VAL A 56 -2.09 -1.17 7.57
CA VAL A 56 -1.79 -0.05 8.49
C VAL A 56 -3.06 0.75 8.72
N VAL A 57 -3.58 0.72 9.94
CA VAL A 57 -4.79 1.44 10.35
C VAL A 57 -4.39 2.68 11.13
N ILE A 58 -4.67 3.85 10.58
CA ILE A 58 -4.36 5.13 11.22
C ILE A 58 -5.53 5.61 12.09
N THR A 59 -5.22 6.14 13.27
CA THR A 59 -6.23 6.65 14.21
C THR A 59 -5.70 7.82 15.05
N THR A 60 -6.61 8.60 15.63
CA THR A 60 -6.33 9.69 16.56
C THR A 60 -6.90 9.35 17.94
N LEU A 61 -6.18 9.69 19.02
CA LEU A 61 -6.67 9.47 20.38
C LEU A 61 -7.87 10.39 20.69
N THR A 62 -9.07 9.83 20.60
CA THR A 62 -10.34 10.52 20.81
C THR A 62 -11.24 9.63 21.64
N GLU A 63 -11.52 10.02 22.88
CA GLU A 63 -12.47 9.28 23.74
C GLU A 63 -13.90 9.40 23.18
N PRO A 64 -14.71 8.32 23.16
CA PRO A 64 -14.42 6.94 23.61
C PRO A 64 -13.98 5.98 22.49
N PHE A 65 -13.54 6.50 21.35
CA PHE A 65 -13.27 5.73 20.13
C PHE A 65 -11.88 5.07 20.13
N ALA A 66 -10.84 5.81 20.54
CA ALA A 66 -9.49 5.30 20.65
C ALA A 66 -8.76 5.99 21.81
N MET A 67 -8.27 5.18 22.75
CA MET A 67 -7.66 5.63 24.00
C MET A 67 -6.47 4.72 24.33
N LEU A 68 -5.52 5.23 25.11
CA LEU A 68 -4.47 4.40 25.68
C LEU A 68 -4.99 3.69 26.93
N LYS A 69 -4.77 2.38 27.01
CA LYS A 69 -5.03 1.62 28.25
C LYS A 69 -4.23 2.18 29.40
N GLN A 70 -4.73 2.04 30.63
CA GLN A 70 -3.99 2.42 31.83
C GLN A 70 -2.63 1.68 31.93
N SER A 71 -2.60 0.42 31.53
CA SER A 71 -1.39 -0.43 31.47
C SER A 71 -0.61 -0.29 30.16
N SER A 72 -0.88 0.71 29.32
CA SER A 72 -0.25 0.88 28.00
C SER A 72 1.28 0.99 27.99
N LYS A 73 1.91 1.21 29.16
CA LYS A 73 3.37 1.19 29.31
C LYS A 73 3.96 -0.22 29.38
N GLU A 74 3.16 -1.20 29.81
CA GLU A 74 3.55 -2.60 29.95
C GLU A 74 3.16 -3.42 28.71
N LEU A 75 2.31 -2.86 27.85
CA LEU A 75 1.80 -3.47 26.63
C LEU A 75 2.57 -2.96 25.40
N THR A 76 2.54 -3.73 24.31
CA THR A 76 3.21 -3.41 23.03
C THR A 76 2.23 -3.51 21.86
N GLY A 77 2.51 -2.81 20.76
CA GLY A 77 1.68 -2.89 19.55
C GLY A 77 0.24 -2.42 19.76
N ASN A 78 -0.71 -3.13 19.15
CA ASN A 78 -2.14 -2.82 19.18
C ASN A 78 -2.73 -2.92 20.60
N ASP A 79 -2.19 -3.81 21.44
CA ASP A 79 -2.71 -4.08 22.80
C ASP A 79 -2.73 -2.85 23.71
N ARG A 80 -1.92 -1.84 23.40
CA ARG A 80 -1.82 -0.59 24.16
C ARG A 80 -3.06 0.29 24.04
N LEU A 81 -3.91 0.05 23.03
CA LEU A 81 -5.07 0.86 22.69
C LEU A 81 -6.37 0.14 23.08
N GLU A 82 -7.39 0.93 23.43
CA GLU A 82 -8.75 0.49 23.71
C GLU A 82 -9.77 1.53 23.22
N GLY A 83 -11.02 1.11 23.06
CA GLY A 83 -12.13 2.00 22.69
C GLY A 83 -12.95 1.44 21.53
N PHE A 84 -14.08 2.09 21.25
CA PHE A 84 -15.07 1.57 20.31
C PHE A 84 -14.52 1.31 18.91
N ALA A 85 -13.66 2.20 18.39
CA ALA A 85 -13.08 2.03 17.05
C ALA A 85 -12.01 0.92 17.03
N ILE A 86 -11.35 0.67 18.16
CA ILE A 86 -10.36 -0.41 18.30
C ILE A 86 -11.07 -1.77 18.31
N ASP A 87 -12.15 -1.89 19.09
CA ASP A 87 -12.96 -3.11 19.11
C ASP A 87 -13.58 -3.39 17.73
N LEU A 88 -14.04 -2.35 17.04
CA LEU A 88 -14.61 -2.49 15.70
C LEU A 88 -13.62 -3.03 14.67
N ILE A 89 -12.38 -2.53 14.65
CA ILE A 89 -11.39 -2.99 13.67
C ILE A 89 -10.89 -4.40 14.00
N GLU A 90 -10.81 -4.77 15.27
CA GLU A 90 -10.49 -6.14 15.71
C GLU A 90 -11.55 -7.12 15.18
N GLU A 91 -12.84 -6.83 15.39
CA GLU A 91 -13.93 -7.67 14.87
C GLU A 91 -13.92 -7.75 13.34
N LEU A 92 -13.63 -6.65 12.64
CA LEU A 92 -13.49 -6.65 11.19
C LEU A 92 -12.29 -7.50 10.72
N SER A 93 -11.17 -7.43 11.43
CA SER A 93 -9.98 -8.26 11.17
C SER A 93 -10.30 -9.74 11.29
N LEU A 94 -11.01 -10.14 12.36
CA LEU A 94 -11.45 -11.51 12.58
C LEU A 94 -12.46 -11.99 11.52
N MET A 95 -13.40 -11.12 11.11
CA MET A 95 -14.42 -11.45 10.11
C MET A 95 -13.86 -11.58 8.69
N CYS A 96 -12.91 -10.72 8.33
CA CYS A 96 -12.37 -10.64 6.97
C CYS A 96 -11.04 -11.39 6.81
N GLY A 97 -10.38 -11.77 7.91
CA GLY A 97 -9.13 -12.53 7.89
C GLY A 97 -7.92 -11.70 7.44
N PHE A 98 -7.79 -10.46 7.91
CA PHE A 98 -6.61 -9.62 7.63
C PHE A 98 -5.86 -9.28 8.92
N ASP A 99 -4.53 -9.24 8.86
CA ASP A 99 -3.69 -8.71 9.92
C ASP A 99 -3.60 -7.19 9.82
N TYR A 100 -3.51 -6.50 10.96
CA TYR A 100 -3.39 -5.05 10.98
C TYR A 100 -2.51 -4.53 12.11
N ARG A 101 -1.93 -3.35 11.90
CA ARG A 101 -1.22 -2.59 12.95
C ARG A 101 -1.79 -1.18 13.07
N LEU A 102 -1.96 -0.74 14.31
CA LEU A 102 -2.45 0.59 14.63
C LEU A 102 -1.31 1.61 14.63
N ARG A 103 -1.51 2.72 13.91
CA ARG A 103 -0.64 3.90 13.94
C ARG A 103 -1.40 5.08 14.50
N ILE A 104 -0.89 5.68 15.57
CA ILE A 104 -1.46 6.90 16.14
C ILE A 104 -0.97 8.09 15.30
N GLN A 105 -1.90 8.96 14.90
CA GLN A 105 -1.60 10.20 14.21
C GLN A 105 -0.74 11.12 15.07
N THR A 106 0.41 11.55 14.55
CA THR A 106 1.40 12.32 15.32
C THR A 106 0.89 13.70 15.75
N ASP A 107 0.11 14.36 14.88
CA ASP A 107 -0.41 15.71 15.12
C ASP A 107 -1.84 15.73 15.70
N ASN A 108 -2.45 14.56 15.92
CA ASN A 108 -3.85 14.37 16.30
C ASN A 108 -4.87 15.10 15.41
N ARG A 109 -4.53 15.46 14.17
CA ARG A 109 -5.45 16.10 13.23
C ARG A 109 -6.11 15.07 12.32
N ILE A 110 -7.39 15.25 12.07
CA ILE A 110 -8.13 14.39 11.13
C ILE A 110 -7.74 14.74 9.69
N GLY A 111 -7.78 16.04 9.37
CA GLY A 111 -7.25 16.58 8.13
C GLY A 111 -8.00 17.82 7.68
N ASN A 112 -7.26 18.90 7.50
CA ASN A 112 -7.70 20.16 6.95
C ASN A 112 -7.09 20.34 5.57
N THR A 113 -7.85 20.96 4.68
CA THR A 113 -7.37 21.28 3.33
C THR A 113 -6.69 22.65 3.31
N ASP A 114 -5.51 22.72 2.70
CA ASP A 114 -4.92 23.96 2.23
C ASP A 114 -5.40 24.19 0.79
N SER A 115 -6.37 25.09 0.61
CA SER A 115 -6.97 25.37 -0.69
C SER A 115 -6.03 26.06 -1.68
N VAL A 116 -4.94 26.66 -1.20
CA VAL A 116 -3.92 27.30 -2.05
C VAL A 116 -2.92 26.26 -2.55
N ARG A 117 -2.50 25.34 -1.67
CA ARG A 117 -1.54 24.27 -2.01
C ARG A 117 -2.19 23.01 -2.55
N LEU A 118 -3.51 22.88 -2.44
CA LEU A 118 -4.28 21.66 -2.77
C LEU A 118 -3.80 20.42 -1.99
N THR A 119 -3.32 20.63 -0.77
CA THR A 119 -2.82 19.56 0.11
C THR A 119 -3.76 19.34 1.30
N TRP A 120 -3.67 18.18 1.92
CA TRP A 120 -4.35 17.86 3.18
C TRP A 120 -3.31 17.66 4.29
N ASP A 121 -3.62 18.07 5.52
CA ASP A 121 -2.85 17.70 6.71
C ASP A 121 -3.52 16.53 7.47
N GLY A 122 -2.96 16.16 8.62
CA GLY A 122 -3.52 15.14 9.49
C GLY A 122 -3.60 13.74 8.87
N MET A 123 -4.52 12.92 9.36
CA MET A 123 -4.72 11.55 8.86
C MET A 123 -5.01 11.50 7.36
N ILE A 124 -5.78 12.44 6.82
CA ILE A 124 -6.09 12.49 5.38
C ILE A 124 -4.82 12.77 4.57
N GLY A 125 -4.00 13.74 4.99
CA GLY A 125 -2.72 14.04 4.36
C GLY A 125 -1.81 12.82 4.35
N ASP A 126 -1.65 12.17 5.51
CA ASP A 126 -0.80 11.00 5.67
C ASP A 126 -1.23 9.83 4.76
N ILE A 127 -2.54 9.61 4.56
CA ILE A 127 -3.05 8.58 3.63
C ILE A 127 -2.73 8.96 2.18
N LEU A 128 -2.93 10.21 1.79
CA LEU A 128 -2.66 10.67 0.42
C LEU A 128 -1.17 10.59 0.08
N ASP A 129 -0.30 10.99 1.01
CA ASP A 129 1.15 10.92 0.82
C ASP A 129 1.62 9.47 0.71
N TYR A 130 1.07 8.56 1.53
CA TYR A 130 1.36 7.13 1.44
C TYR A 130 0.97 6.55 0.07
N VAL A 131 -0.24 6.85 -0.41
CA VAL A 131 -0.72 6.39 -1.73
C VAL A 131 0.10 7.01 -2.87
N SER A 132 0.60 8.24 -2.72
CA SER A 132 1.40 8.92 -3.75
C SER A 132 2.83 8.37 -3.90
N THR A 133 3.28 7.54 -2.96
CA THR A 133 4.62 6.94 -2.95
C THR A 133 4.64 5.55 -3.63
N ILE A 134 3.46 5.03 -4.01
CA ILE A 134 3.25 3.79 -4.77
C ILE A 134 3.10 4.13 -6.25
#